data_AF-A0A352S700-F1
#
_entry.id   AF-A0A352S700-F1
#
_cell.length_a   1.000
_cell.length_b   1.000
_cell.length_c   1.000
_cell.angle_alpha   90.00
_cell.angle_beta   90.00
_cell.angle_gamma   90.00
#
_symmetry.space_group_name_H-M   'P 1'
#
loop_
_entity.id
_entity.type
_entity.pdbx_description
1 polymer ?
#
loop_
_entity_poly.entity_id
_entity_poly.type
_entity_poly.pdbx_seq_one_letter_code
_entity_poly.pdbx_strand_id
1 'polypeptide(L)'
;GVDSPNAAVTPIILAAALDGVPHHQLLVNLAPEAPAQFASFERLIEVVGATPEARDSGRERYRFYRERGYPLTHHDIGQAKGDAA
;
A
#
# COMPACT_ATOMS: atom_id res chain seq x y z
N GLY A 1 -6.22 4.02 15.77
CA GLY A 1 -5.15 3.09 15.38
C GLY A 1 -5.41 1.73 16.00
N VAL A 2 -4.43 0.84 15.97
CA VAL A 2 -4.54 -0.57 16.40
C VAL A 2 -4.98 -0.69 17.87
N ASP A 3 -4.52 0.20 18.75
CA ASP A 3 -4.83 0.15 20.19
C ASP A 3 -6.24 0.65 20.56
N SER A 4 -7.07 1.01 19.58
CA SER A 4 -8.44 1.47 19.82
C SER A 4 -9.31 0.30 20.29
N PRO A 5 -10.20 0.49 21.28
CA PRO A 5 -11.15 -0.55 21.69
C PRO A 5 -12.10 -0.96 20.55
N ASN A 6 -12.28 -0.10 19.55
CA ASN A 6 -13.11 -0.36 18.39
C ASN A 6 -12.31 -0.85 17.17
N ALA A 7 -11.01 -1.14 17.29
CA ALA A 7 -10.16 -1.51 16.14
C ALA A 7 -10.71 -2.72 15.38
N ALA A 8 -11.17 -3.76 16.10
CA ALA A 8 -11.73 -4.97 15.49
C ALA A 8 -12.98 -4.70 14.62
N VAL A 9 -13.74 -3.65 14.90
CA VAL A 9 -14.97 -3.29 14.14
C VAL A 9 -14.78 -2.08 13.24
N THR A 10 -13.63 -1.42 13.29
CA THR A 10 -13.34 -0.26 12.44
C THR A 10 -12.80 -0.76 11.10
N PRO A 11 -13.45 -0.49 9.96
CA PRO A 11 -13.04 -1.04 8.66
C PRO A 11 -11.68 -0.56 8.17
N ILE A 12 -11.25 0.64 8.60
CA ILE A 12 -9.98 1.24 8.21
C ILE A 12 -9.15 1.50 9.45
N ILE A 13 -7.97 0.88 9.51
CA ILE A 13 -7.01 1.05 10.61
C ILE A 13 -5.80 1.83 10.09
N LEU A 14 -5.57 2.99 10.69
CA LEU A 14 -4.31 3.72 10.52
C LEU A 14 -3.30 3.15 11.52
N ALA A 15 -2.19 2.65 11.01
CA ALA A 15 -1.14 2.02 11.80
C ALA A 15 0.25 2.40 11.26
N ALA A 16 1.21 2.62 12.18
CA ALA A 16 2.61 2.83 11.84
C ALA A 16 3.42 1.51 11.82
N ALA A 17 2.89 0.47 12.47
CA ALA A 17 3.40 -0.90 12.48
C ALA A 17 2.23 -1.86 12.25
N LEU A 18 2.51 -3.07 11.75
CA LEU A 18 1.49 -4.05 11.39
C LEU A 18 1.21 -5.08 12.48
N ASP A 19 1.95 -5.03 13.60
CA ASP A 19 1.76 -5.95 14.71
C ASP A 19 0.36 -5.80 15.32
N GLY A 20 -0.38 -6.90 15.37
CA GLY A 20 -1.72 -6.94 15.99
C GLY A 20 -2.84 -6.26 15.19
N VAL A 21 -2.62 -5.91 13.91
CA VAL A 21 -3.70 -5.41 13.05
C VAL A 21 -4.79 -6.47 12.88
N PRO A 22 -6.08 -6.12 13.00
CA PRO A 22 -7.16 -7.12 12.97
C PRO A 22 -7.58 -7.55 11.56
N HIS A 23 -7.17 -6.82 10.52
CA HIS A 23 -7.65 -6.98 9.13
C HIS A 23 -6.49 -7.25 8.18
N HIS A 24 -6.67 -8.18 7.24
CA HIS A 24 -5.61 -8.64 6.31
C HIS A 24 -6.05 -8.66 4.82
N GLN A 25 -7.23 -8.13 4.49
CA GLN A 25 -7.74 -8.17 3.10
C GLN A 25 -7.05 -7.16 2.17
N LEU A 26 -6.61 -6.03 2.72
CA LEU A 26 -5.97 -4.96 1.95
C LEU A 26 -5.03 -4.15 2.85
N LEU A 27 -3.77 -4.06 2.43
CA LEU A 27 -2.80 -3.11 2.97
C LEU A 27 -2.62 -1.95 1.99
N VAL A 28 -2.73 -0.72 2.48
CA VAL A 28 -2.31 0.48 1.76
C VAL A 28 -1.04 1.00 2.42
N ASN A 29 0.08 0.87 1.71
CA ASN A 29 1.36 1.34 2.21
C ASN A 29 1.61 2.79 1.78
N LEU A 30 1.89 3.64 2.77
CA LEU A 30 2.28 5.05 2.59
C LEU A 30 3.75 5.29 2.98
N ALA A 31 4.44 4.27 3.49
CA ALA A 31 5.85 4.36 3.87
C ALA A 31 6.76 4.23 2.64
N PRO A 32 7.98 4.78 2.69
CA PRO A 32 8.94 4.62 1.60
C PRO A 32 9.46 3.17 1.47
N GLU A 33 9.40 2.37 2.53
CA GLU A 33 9.83 0.97 2.53
C GLU A 33 8.69 -0.03 2.30
N ALA A 34 9.04 -1.23 1.83
CA ALA A 34 8.12 -2.36 1.79
C ALA A 34 7.85 -2.87 3.22
N PRO A 35 6.60 -2.96 3.68
CA PRO A 35 6.30 -3.40 5.05
C PRO A 35 6.68 -4.87 5.24
N ALA A 36 7.43 -5.22 6.28
CA ALA A 36 7.93 -6.60 6.45
C ALA A 36 6.83 -7.68 6.44
N GLN A 37 5.64 -7.35 6.93
CA GLN A 37 4.50 -8.27 7.09
C GLN A 37 3.53 -8.22 5.89
N PHE A 38 3.90 -7.58 4.77
CA PHE A 38 3.01 -7.37 3.61
C PHE A 38 2.44 -8.67 3.04
N ALA A 39 3.21 -9.76 3.09
CA ALA A 39 2.80 -11.07 2.55
C ALA A 39 1.65 -11.72 3.34
N SER A 40 1.33 -11.21 4.54
CA SER A 40 0.15 -11.63 5.29
C SER A 40 -1.16 -11.04 4.76
N PHE A 41 -1.10 -10.12 3.79
CA PHE A 41 -2.26 -9.47 3.19
C PHE A 41 -2.62 -10.07 1.84
N GLU A 42 -3.93 -10.16 1.56
CA GLU A 42 -4.45 -10.65 0.28
C GLU A 42 -4.13 -9.70 -0.88
N ARG A 43 -4.10 -8.39 -0.60
CA ARG A 43 -3.79 -7.33 -1.57
C ARG A 43 -2.94 -6.24 -0.93
N LEU A 44 -2.04 -5.68 -1.74
CA LEU A 44 -1.21 -4.55 -1.38
C LEU A 44 -1.40 -3.43 -2.41
N ILE A 45 -1.67 -2.23 -1.92
CA ILE A 45 -1.64 -0.99 -2.70
C ILE A 45 -0.45 -0.16 -2.22
N GLU A 46 0.39 0.23 -3.17
CA GLU A 46 1.52 1.12 -2.94
C GLU A 46 1.19 2.52 -3.47
N VAL A 47 1.20 3.52 -2.59
CA VAL A 47 1.02 4.91 -3.02
C VAL A 47 2.39 5.52 -3.32
N VAL A 48 2.54 6.03 -4.54
CA VAL A 48 3.78 6.68 -5.00
C VAL A 48 3.50 8.16 -5.21
N GLY A 49 4.18 9.00 -4.45
CA GLY A 49 4.10 10.45 -4.58
C GLY A 49 4.79 11.00 -5.83
N ALA A 50 4.56 12.28 -6.13
CA ALA A 50 5.10 12.93 -7.32
C ALA A 50 6.56 13.41 -7.19
N THR A 51 7.10 13.49 -5.97
CA THR A 51 8.48 13.96 -5.74
C THR A 51 9.50 12.92 -6.25
N PRO A 52 10.72 13.35 -6.63
CA PRO A 52 11.76 12.42 -7.06
C PRO A 52 12.01 11.29 -6.05
N GLU A 53 12.11 11.62 -4.76
CA GLU A 53 12.40 10.66 -3.69
C GLU A 53 11.27 9.63 -3.52
N ALA A 54 10.02 10.10 -3.63
CA ALA A 54 8.85 9.22 -3.58
C ALA A 54 8.80 8.28 -4.80
N ARG A 55 9.14 8.77 -5.99
CA ARG A 55 9.21 7.96 -7.21
C ARG A 55 10.34 6.94 -7.13
N ASP A 56 11.47 7.30 -6.54
CA ASP A 56 12.64 6.43 -6.42
C ASP A 56 12.34 5.27 -5.48
N SER A 57 11.85 5.56 -4.27
CA SER A 57 11.40 4.54 -3.33
C SER A 57 10.28 3.66 -3.92
N GLY A 58 9.31 4.25 -4.64
CA GLY A 58 8.27 3.49 -5.34
C GLY A 58 8.83 2.52 -6.38
N ARG A 59 9.88 2.92 -7.13
CA ARG A 59 10.56 2.04 -8.10
C ARG A 59 11.30 0.90 -7.41
N GLU A 60 11.88 1.14 -6.24
CA GLU A 60 12.54 0.10 -5.44
C GLU A 60 11.53 -0.94 -4.95
N ARG A 61 10.42 -0.50 -4.36
CA ARG A 61 9.35 -1.41 -3.89
C ARG A 61 8.74 -2.20 -5.05
N TYR A 62 8.48 -1.56 -6.19
CA TYR A 62 8.00 -2.24 -7.41
C TYR A 62 8.95 -3.37 -7.84
N ARG A 63 10.26 -3.10 -7.87
CA ARG A 63 11.27 -4.09 -8.23
C ARG A 63 11.31 -5.25 -7.22
N PHE A 64 11.27 -4.93 -5.93
CA PHE A 64 11.27 -5.90 -4.83
C PHE A 64 10.12 -6.89 -4.94
N TYR A 65 8.89 -6.42 -5.24
CA TYR A 65 7.74 -7.30 -5.43
C TYR A 65 7.81 -8.09 -6.74
N ARG A 66 8.24 -7.45 -7.85
CA ARG A 66 8.37 -8.11 -9.16
C ARG A 66 9.34 -9.29 -9.10
N GLU A 67 10.49 -9.10 -8.46
CA GLU A 67 11.52 -10.14 -8.31
C GLU A 67 11.05 -11.34 -7.48
N ARG A 68 10.02 -11.16 -6.65
CA ARG A 68 9.37 -12.23 -5.87
C ARG A 68 8.20 -12.88 -6.61
N GLY A 69 7.90 -12.46 -7.83
CA GLY A 69 6.86 -13.05 -8.68
C GLY A 69 5.43 -12.60 -8.39
N TYR A 70 5.25 -11.50 -7.65
CA TYR A 70 3.90 -10.97 -7.41
C TYR A 70 3.31 -10.36 -8.69
N PRO A 71 2.00 -10.54 -8.96
CA PRO A 71 1.32 -9.83 -10.03
C PRO A 71 1.23 -8.34 -9.70
N LEU A 72 1.73 -7.48 -10.59
CA LEU A 72 1.77 -6.03 -10.38
C LEU A 72 0.89 -5.33 -11.41
N THR A 73 -0.02 -4.51 -10.91
CA THR A 73 -0.86 -3.61 -11.72
C THR A 73 -0.51 -2.16 -11.37
N HIS A 74 -0.29 -1.34 -12.39
CA HIS A 74 -0.06 0.09 -12.21
C HIS A 74 -1.32 0.87 -12.54
N HIS A 75 -1.66 1.85 -11.68
CA HIS A 75 -2.78 2.75 -11.87
C HIS A 75 -2.26 4.19 -11.83
N ASP A 76 -2.45 4.94 -12.91
CA ASP A 76 -2.21 6.38 -12.93
C ASP A 76 -3.49 7.10 -12.47
N ILE A 77 -3.41 7.79 -11.33
CA ILE A 77 -4.53 8.49 -10.69
C ILE A 77 -4.40 10.02 -10.87
N GLY A 78 -3.34 10.49 -11.55
CA GLY A 78 -3.08 11.91 -11.82
C GLY A 78 -3.57 12.40 -13.17
N GLN A 79 -3.91 11.49 -14.09
CA GLN A 79 -4.56 11.83 -15.35
C GLN A 79 -6.08 11.86 -15.10
N ALA A 80 -6.68 13.05 -15.16
CA ALA A 80 -8.12 13.13 -15.36
C ALA A 80 -8.44 12.26 -16.57
N LYS A 81 -9.37 11.31 -16.41
CA LYS A 81 -9.92 10.54 -17.53
C LYS A 81 -10.40 11.59 -18.53
N GLY A 82 -9.70 11.73 -19.66
CA GLY A 82 -10.11 12.66 -20.71
C GLY A 82 -11.57 12.37 -21.02
N ASP A 83 -12.40 13.41 -21.00
CA ASP A 83 -13.81 13.34 -21.39
C ASP A 83 -13.88 12.54 -22.70
N ALA A 84 -14.42 11.33 -22.60
CA ALA A 84 -14.76 10.55 -23.77
C ALA A 84 -16.07 11.15 -24.31
N ALA A 85 -15.91 11.93 -25.37
CA ALA A 85 -16.97 12.39 -26.26
C ALA A 85 -17.77 11.23 -26.86
#